data_AF-A0A8J3SHW6-F1
#
_entry.id   AF-A0A8J3SHW6-F1
#
_cell.length_a   1.000
_cell.length_b   1.000
_cell.length_c   1.000
_cell.angle_alpha   90.00
_cell.angle_beta   90.00
_cell.angle_gamma   90.00
#
_symmetry.space_group_name_H-M   'P 1'
#
loop_
_entity.id
_entity.type
_entity.pdbx_description
1 polymer ?
#
loop_
_entity_poly.entity_id
_entity_poly.type
_entity_poly.pdbx_seq_one_letter_code
_entity_poly.pdbx_strand_id
1 'polypeptide(L)'
;MPSSPATSSPAYHPLARWPEAELADANKPQFAIIRTEYHAGMGSQWGVAFAGERRLTGDEASINEALAALGVQASASADEFDTIGLGGFRSNPEYLDRYADLCDELGV
;
A
#
# COMPACT_ATOMS: atom_id res chain seq x y z
N MET A 1 7.87 60.87 -42.96
CA MET A 1 8.39 59.52 -42.65
C MET A 1 9.91 59.60 -42.64
N PRO A 2 10.65 58.98 -41.70
CA PRO A 2 10.19 57.99 -40.72
C PRO A 2 10.26 58.46 -39.26
N SER A 3 9.33 57.91 -38.50
CA SER A 3 9.17 58.01 -37.05
C SER A 3 10.23 57.16 -36.34
N SER A 4 10.68 57.60 -35.17
CA SER A 4 11.55 56.80 -34.29
C SER A 4 10.86 55.50 -33.89
N PRO A 5 11.56 54.35 -33.81
CA PRO A 5 10.97 53.11 -33.37
C PRO A 5 10.64 53.19 -31.87
N ALA A 6 9.40 52.82 -31.55
CA ALA A 6 8.99 52.55 -30.18
C ALA A 6 9.90 51.46 -29.59
N THR A 7 10.48 51.74 -28.43
CA THR A 7 11.16 50.72 -27.63
C THR A 7 10.09 49.72 -27.18
N SER A 8 10.08 48.54 -27.80
CA SER A 8 9.25 47.42 -27.38
C SER A 8 9.82 46.91 -26.06
N SER A 9 9.11 47.17 -24.96
CA SER A 9 9.33 46.48 -23.68
C SER A 9 9.04 45.00 -23.92
N PRO A 10 9.87 44.05 -23.45
CA PRO A 10 9.58 42.64 -23.64
C PRO A 10 8.26 42.31 -22.92
N ALA A 11 7.32 41.72 -23.65
CA ALA A 11 6.07 41.24 -23.10
C ALA A 11 6.37 40.31 -21.93
N TYR A 12 5.87 40.65 -20.75
CA TYR A 12 5.87 39.78 -19.58
C TYR A 12 5.02 38.56 -19.94
N HIS A 13 5.67 37.46 -20.32
CA HIS A 13 5.01 36.16 -20.40
C HIS A 13 4.55 35.82 -18.97
N PRO A 14 3.25 35.66 -18.70
CA PRO A 14 2.83 35.13 -17.42
C PRO A 14 3.47 33.75 -17.29
N LEU A 15 4.39 33.62 -16.32
CA LEU A 15 4.93 32.34 -15.90
C LEU A 15 3.75 31.40 -15.76
N ALA A 16 3.79 30.30 -16.51
CA ALA A 16 2.83 29.21 -16.43
C ALA A 16 2.51 28.99 -14.96
N ARG A 17 1.23 29.10 -14.59
CA ARG A 17 0.77 28.86 -13.23
C ARG A 17 0.97 27.36 -12.99
N TRP A 18 2.05 26.98 -12.34
CA TRP A 18 2.35 25.59 -12.01
C TRP A 18 1.23 25.09 -11.10
N PRO A 19 0.59 23.95 -11.38
CA PRO A 19 -0.47 23.42 -10.55
C PRO A 19 0.18 22.72 -9.35
N GLU A 20 0.67 23.51 -8.38
CA GLU A 20 1.22 22.99 -7.12
C GLU A 20 0.21 22.08 -6.39
N ALA A 21 -1.09 22.33 -6.59
CA ALA A 21 -2.16 21.51 -6.05
C ALA A 21 -2.34 20.14 -6.74
N GLU A 22 -1.95 20.01 -8.01
CA GLU A 22 -2.16 18.78 -8.80
C GLU A 22 -0.99 17.79 -8.62
N LEU A 23 0.22 18.31 -8.35
CA LEU A 23 1.40 17.52 -7.97
C LEU A 23 1.37 17.02 -6.52
N ALA A 24 0.68 17.72 -5.62
CA ALA A 24 0.60 17.34 -4.21
C ALA A 24 -0.23 16.07 -3.96
N ASP A 25 -1.20 15.77 -4.83
CA ASP A 25 -2.00 14.55 -4.71
C ASP A 25 -1.32 13.35 -5.38
N ALA A 26 -0.48 13.60 -6.39
CA ALA A 26 0.26 12.58 -7.14
C ALA A 26 1.46 11.98 -6.38
N ASN A 27 1.84 12.54 -5.22
CA ASN A 27 3.09 12.16 -4.52
C ASN A 27 2.91 11.85 -3.03
N LYS A 28 1.68 11.55 -2.59
CA LYS A 28 1.46 11.07 -1.23
C LYS A 28 1.96 9.63 -1.10
N PRO A 29 2.74 9.29 -0.06
CA PRO A 29 3.22 7.93 0.12
C PRO A 29 2.02 7.00 0.25
N GLN A 30 2.06 5.91 -0.53
CA GLN A 30 1.08 4.84 -0.44
C GLN A 30 1.69 3.68 0.36
N PHE A 31 0.98 3.21 1.37
CA PHE A 31 1.44 2.14 2.25
C PHE A 31 0.28 1.34 2.81
N ALA A 32 0.57 0.11 3.24
CA ALA A 32 -0.38 -0.73 3.96
C ALA A 32 0.19 -1.15 5.32
N ILE A 33 -0.67 -1.22 6.32
CA ILE A 33 -0.39 -1.86 7.61
C ILE A 33 -1.04 -3.24 7.56
N ILE A 34 -0.24 -4.27 7.77
CA ILE A 34 -0.66 -5.67 7.71
C ILE A 34 -0.44 -6.29 9.08
N ARG A 35 -1.46 -6.96 9.62
CA ARG A 35 -1.35 -7.77 10.83
C ARG A 35 -1.68 -9.21 10.50
N THR A 36 -0.70 -10.07 10.74
CA THR A 36 -0.81 -11.52 10.58
C THR A 36 -0.67 -12.17 11.96
N GLU A 37 -1.78 -12.59 12.55
CA GLU A 37 -1.75 -13.40 13.78
C GLU A 37 -1.92 -14.88 13.43
N TYR A 38 -0.84 -15.50 12.95
CA TYR A 38 -0.77 -16.94 12.75
C TYR A 38 -0.37 -17.64 14.06
N HIS A 39 -1.18 -17.50 15.12
CA HIS A 39 -0.95 -18.17 16.40
C HIS A 39 -2.08 -19.16 16.71
N ALA A 40 -1.87 -20.42 16.35
CA ALA A 40 -2.64 -21.60 16.80
C ALA A 40 -4.17 -21.54 16.61
N GLY A 41 -4.68 -20.79 15.62
CA GLY A 41 -6.11 -20.78 15.27
C GLY A 41 -6.98 -19.74 16.00
N MET A 42 -6.40 -18.83 16.80
CA MET A 42 -7.18 -17.80 17.52
C MET A 42 -6.98 -16.35 17.02
N GLY A 43 -6.10 -16.12 16.05
CA GLY A 43 -5.73 -14.77 15.59
C GLY A 43 -6.59 -14.25 14.43
N SER A 44 -6.97 -12.98 14.49
CA SER A 44 -7.58 -12.27 13.35
C SER A 44 -6.50 -11.76 12.40
N GLN A 45 -6.77 -11.83 11.10
CA GLN A 45 -5.92 -11.23 10.06
C GLN A 45 -6.64 -10.03 9.47
N TRP A 46 -5.92 -8.93 9.29
CA TRP A 46 -6.47 -7.74 8.65
C TRP A 46 -5.38 -6.89 8.03
N GLY A 47 -5.79 -6.06 7.06
CA GLY A 47 -4.95 -5.09 6.39
C GLY A 47 -5.66 -3.76 6.23
N VAL A 48 -4.91 -2.67 6.22
CA VAL A 48 -5.42 -1.35 5.88
C VAL A 48 -4.44 -0.62 4.99
N ALA A 49 -4.94 -0.02 3.91
CA ALA A 49 -4.11 0.77 2.99
C ALA A 49 -4.40 2.26 3.11
N PHE A 50 -3.38 3.08 2.85
CA PHE A 50 -3.43 4.54 2.94
C PHE A 50 -2.74 5.19 1.73
N ALA A 51 -3.23 6.37 1.36
CA ALA A 51 -2.52 7.34 0.52
C ALA A 51 -2.35 8.65 1.31
N GLY A 52 -1.17 8.85 1.88
CA GLY A 52 -0.97 9.86 2.92
C GLY A 52 -1.85 9.55 4.14
N GLU A 53 -2.72 10.49 4.54
CA GLU A 53 -3.64 10.33 5.67
C GLU A 53 -4.99 9.69 5.28
N ARG A 54 -5.25 9.53 3.98
CA ARG A 54 -6.51 8.99 3.49
C ARG A 54 -6.47 7.47 3.52
N ARG A 55 -7.37 6.86 4.29
CA ARG A 55 -7.65 5.42 4.23
C ARG A 55 -8.24 5.04 2.87
N LEU A 56 -7.73 3.97 2.28
CA LEU A 56 -8.16 3.44 0.97
C LEU A 56 -9.11 2.24 1.10
N THR A 57 -9.09 1.55 2.24
CA THR A 57 -9.91 0.34 2.49
C THR A 57 -10.94 0.54 3.61
N GLY A 58 -11.91 -0.38 3.74
CA GLY A 58 -12.88 -0.41 4.84
C GLY A 58 -12.32 -0.90 6.18
N ASP A 59 -13.13 -0.86 7.24
CA ASP A 59 -12.76 -1.15 8.64
C ASP A 59 -12.15 -2.53 8.87
N GLU A 60 -12.61 -3.54 8.13
CA GLU A 60 -12.22 -4.94 8.28
C GLU A 60 -11.64 -5.53 6.99
N ALA A 61 -10.93 -4.71 6.21
CA ALA A 61 -10.34 -5.19 4.98
C ALA A 61 -9.32 -6.31 5.23
N SER A 62 -9.38 -7.31 4.37
CA SER A 62 -8.37 -8.35 4.29
C SER A 62 -7.03 -7.78 3.83
N ILE A 63 -5.97 -8.55 4.05
CA ILE A 63 -4.62 -8.20 3.60
C ILE A 63 -4.59 -8.04 2.07
N ASN A 64 -5.25 -8.95 1.34
CA ASN A 64 -5.29 -8.91 -0.13
C ASN A 64 -6.03 -7.67 -0.64
N GLU A 65 -7.14 -7.26 -0.01
CA GLU A 65 -7.84 -6.02 -0.37
C GLU A 65 -6.98 -4.77 -0.12
N ALA A 66 -6.20 -4.75 0.96
CA ALA A 66 -5.26 -3.66 1.22
C ALA A 66 -4.13 -3.62 0.18
N LEU A 67 -3.59 -4.76 -0.22
CA LEU A 67 -2.56 -4.84 -1.26
C LEU A 67 -3.11 -4.45 -2.65
N ALA A 68 -4.33 -4.90 -2.99
CA ALA A 68 -5.01 -4.51 -4.22
C ALA A 68 -5.26 -3.00 -4.29
N ALA A 69 -5.59 -2.36 -3.16
CA ALA A 69 -5.74 -0.90 -3.08
C ALA A 69 -4.42 -0.14 -3.33
N LEU A 70 -3.26 -0.79 -3.16
CA LEU A 70 -1.94 -0.28 -3.54
C LEU A 70 -1.52 -0.63 -4.98
N GLY A 71 -2.38 -1.32 -5.73
CA GLY A 71 -2.11 -1.74 -7.11
C GLY A 71 -1.32 -3.06 -7.22
N VAL A 72 -1.16 -3.81 -6.14
CA VAL A 72 -0.68 -5.20 -6.23
C VAL A 72 -1.76 -6.02 -6.92
N GLN A 73 -1.35 -6.83 -7.89
CA GLN A 73 -2.27 -7.68 -8.64
C GLN A 73 -1.95 -9.14 -8.35
N ALA A 74 -2.97 -9.93 -8.02
CA ALA A 74 -2.84 -11.38 -8.06
C ALA A 74 -2.39 -11.86 -9.45
N SER A 75 -1.65 -12.97 -9.47
CA SER A 75 -1.31 -13.69 -10.68
C SER A 75 -2.31 -14.83 -10.93
N ALA A 76 -2.12 -15.57 -12.02
CA ALA A 76 -2.95 -16.74 -12.32
C ALA A 76 -2.87 -17.84 -11.25
N SER A 77 -1.81 -17.88 -10.44
CA SER A 77 -1.55 -18.96 -9.47
C SER A 77 -1.26 -18.48 -8.04
N ALA A 78 -1.36 -17.18 -7.77
CA ALA A 78 -0.92 -16.58 -6.52
C ALA A 78 -1.75 -15.33 -6.23
N ASP A 79 -2.17 -15.11 -4.99
CA ASP A 79 -2.87 -13.88 -4.60
C ASP A 79 -1.92 -12.69 -4.41
N GLU A 80 -2.44 -11.53 -4.01
CA GLU A 80 -1.63 -10.32 -3.82
C GLU A 80 -0.52 -10.52 -2.77
N PHE A 81 -0.80 -11.22 -1.68
CA PHE A 81 0.17 -11.48 -0.61
C PHE A 81 1.25 -12.46 -1.04
N ASP A 82 0.88 -13.49 -1.81
CA ASP A 82 1.85 -14.41 -2.42
C ASP A 82 2.72 -13.68 -3.45
N THR A 83 2.14 -12.75 -4.21
CA THR A 83 2.83 -11.98 -5.28
C THR A 83 3.93 -11.07 -4.73
N ILE A 84 3.80 -10.58 -3.50
CA ILE A 84 4.86 -9.80 -2.82
C ILE A 84 5.86 -10.69 -2.06
N GLY A 85 5.82 -12.02 -2.26
CA GLY A 85 6.78 -12.97 -1.71
C GLY A 85 6.53 -13.36 -0.26
N LEU A 86 5.35 -13.06 0.30
CA LEU A 86 5.04 -13.34 1.70
C LEU A 86 4.30 -14.67 1.93
N GLY A 87 3.92 -15.40 0.87
CA GLY A 87 3.17 -16.66 0.97
C GLY A 87 3.80 -17.71 1.90
N GLY A 88 5.14 -17.76 1.97
CA GLY A 88 5.86 -18.69 2.87
C GLY A 88 5.72 -18.39 4.37
N PHE A 89 5.21 -17.20 4.74
CA PHE A 89 4.96 -16.81 6.12
C PHE A 89 3.51 -17.05 6.58
N ARG A 90 2.69 -17.71 5.75
CA ARG A 90 1.30 -18.08 6.08
C ARG A 90 1.17 -19.26 7.03
N SER A 91 2.25 -20.02 7.18
CA SER A 91 2.26 -21.27 7.93
C SER A 91 3.21 -21.14 9.12
N ASN A 92 2.83 -21.74 10.24
CA ASN A 92 3.80 -22.00 11.28
C ASN A 92 4.81 -23.05 10.82
N PRO A 93 6.07 -22.98 11.27
CA PRO A 93 7.02 -24.06 11.07
C PRO A 93 6.48 -25.38 11.66
N GLU A 94 6.68 -26.48 10.94
CA GLU A 94 6.20 -27.83 11.32
C GLU A 94 6.63 -28.26 12.74
N TYR A 95 7.74 -27.71 13.25
CA TYR A 95 8.20 -28.02 14.60
C TYR A 95 7.30 -27.42 15.69
N LEU A 96 6.51 -26.37 15.41
CA LEU A 96 5.54 -25.83 16.36
C LEU A 96 4.31 -26.73 16.49
N ASP A 97 3.89 -27.38 15.40
CA ASP A 97 2.80 -28.36 15.44
C ASP A 97 3.17 -29.54 16.34
N ARG A 98 4.42 -30.01 16.26
CA ARG A 98 4.96 -31.03 17.18
C ARG A 98 4.90 -30.63 18.66
N TYR A 99 5.07 -29.35 18.97
CA TYR A 99 4.96 -28.86 20.35
C TYR A 99 3.49 -28.84 20.80
N ALA A 100 2.56 -28.45 19.92
CA ALA A 100 1.13 -28.49 20.23
C ALA A 100 0.65 -29.92 20.48
N ASP A 101 1.02 -30.87 19.61
CA ASP A 101 0.73 -32.30 19.78
C ASP A 101 1.28 -32.83 21.12
N LEU A 102 2.48 -32.40 21.50
CA LEU A 102 3.10 -32.79 22.76
C LEU A 102 2.36 -32.19 23.97
N CYS A 103 1.90 -30.93 23.89
CA CYS A 103 1.08 -30.34 24.94
C CYS A 103 -0.23 -31.11 25.14
N ASP A 104 -0.89 -31.50 24.03
CA ASP A 104 -2.09 -32.33 24.06
C ASP A 104 -1.82 -33.72 24.68
N GLU A 105 -0.69 -34.36 24.33
CA GLU A 105 -0.27 -35.65 24.94
C GLU A 105 0.03 -35.52 26.44
N LEU A 106 0.66 -34.41 26.84
CA LEU A 106 1.01 -34.11 28.22
C LEU A 106 -0.17 -33.57 29.04
N GLY A 107 -1.29 -33.22 28.40
CA GLY A 107 -2.48 -32.65 29.03
C GLY A 107 -2.25 -31.27 29.65
N VAL A 108 -1.41 -30.44 29.02
CA VAL A 108 -1.05 -29.08 29.46
C VAL A 108 -1.57 -27.98 28.54
#